data_AF-A0A5Q4GP91-F1
#
_entry.id   AF-A0A5Q4GP91-F1
#
_cell.length_a   1.000
_cell.length_b   1.000
_cell.length_c   1.000
_cell.angle_alpha   90.00
_cell.angle_beta   90.00
_cell.angle_gamma   90.00
#
_symmetry.space_group_name_H-M   'P 1'
#
loop_
_entity.id
_entity.type
_entity.pdbx_description
1 polymer ?
#
loop_
_entity_poly.entity_id
_entity_poly.type
_entity_poly.pdbx_seq_one_letter_code
_entity_poly.pdbx_strand_id
1 'polypeptide(L)'
;MGNDPLTGKNFDHRKAWMEEELQHLAAHFGIDLLCYAILSNHFHLVLRSRPDVVAIWDDAEVARRWLMLCPKRRTADNRPEEPNESELDTIRHDPARLQEIRSRLSDISWWMRLLSQKIGRMANQEDGESGKFWQARYRAVRLLDETAILACAAYVDLNPIRAAMAQTIETSDYTSAQQRALELQQSLMVTTPEDKAASSNDRSVEEVKHESLLQKTSSPKLISKQTVKPIAKALCPLSLEETFSMFGACAHGAGARASDKGFLPI
;
A
#
# COMPACT_ATOMS: atom_id res chain seq x y z
N MET A 1 14.49 10.64 -8.13
CA MET A 1 13.19 11.34 -8.07
C MET A 1 13.41 12.67 -7.35
N GLY A 2 12.44 13.58 -7.37
CA GLY A 2 12.63 14.91 -6.78
C GLY A 2 13.57 15.81 -7.56
N ASN A 3 14.03 16.88 -6.92
CA ASN A 3 14.87 17.89 -7.55
C ASN A 3 16.28 17.34 -7.80
N ASP A 4 16.68 17.34 -9.07
CA ASP A 4 18.06 17.10 -9.46
C ASP A 4 18.86 18.42 -9.32
N PRO A 5 19.82 18.50 -8.39
CA PRO A 5 20.60 19.72 -8.19
C PRO A 5 21.54 20.03 -9.36
N LEU A 6 21.87 19.06 -10.22
CA LEU A 6 22.78 19.26 -11.35
C LEU A 6 22.05 19.89 -12.55
N THR A 7 20.86 19.40 -12.86
CA THR A 7 20.07 19.88 -14.02
C THR A 7 18.99 20.90 -13.64
N GLY A 8 18.66 21.02 -12.35
CA GLY A 8 17.55 21.84 -11.86
C GLY A 8 16.16 21.27 -12.16
N LYS A 9 16.08 20.08 -12.78
CA LYS A 9 14.80 19.43 -13.12
C LYS A 9 14.17 18.78 -11.90
N ASN A 10 12.85 18.85 -11.80
CA ASN A 10 12.07 18.12 -10.81
C ASN A 10 11.53 16.82 -11.40
N PHE A 11 11.77 15.70 -10.72
CA PHE A 11 11.28 14.36 -11.07
C PHE A 11 10.36 13.77 -10.00
N ASP A 12 9.59 14.60 -9.28
CA ASP A 12 8.64 14.11 -8.26
C ASP A 12 7.42 13.43 -8.87
N HIS A 13 7.10 13.67 -10.14
CA HIS A 13 6.04 12.94 -10.84
C HIS A 13 6.28 11.43 -10.85
N ARG A 14 7.54 10.99 -10.83
CA ARG A 14 7.92 9.57 -10.73
C ARG A 14 7.46 8.91 -9.42
N LYS A 15 7.18 9.69 -8.37
CA LYS A 15 6.59 9.17 -7.12
C LYS A 15 5.15 8.71 -7.32
N ALA A 16 4.40 9.32 -8.23
CA ALA A 16 3.07 8.84 -8.60
C ALA A 16 3.15 7.48 -9.32
N TRP A 17 4.15 7.29 -10.20
CA TRP A 17 4.39 5.98 -10.82
C TRP A 17 4.70 4.89 -9.80
N MET A 18 5.44 5.24 -8.73
CA MET A 18 5.69 4.33 -7.62
C MET A 18 4.39 3.94 -6.88
N GLU A 19 3.51 4.90 -6.57
CA GLU A 19 2.23 4.59 -5.93
C GLU A 19 1.33 3.72 -6.83
N GLU A 20 1.24 4.03 -8.13
CA GLU A 20 0.48 3.24 -9.09
C GLU A 20 1.01 1.80 -9.20
N GLU A 21 2.34 1.63 -9.25
CA GLU A 21 2.94 0.29 -9.29
C GLU A 21 2.74 -0.45 -7.96
N LEU A 22 2.86 0.21 -6.80
CA LEU A 22 2.57 -0.41 -5.50
C LEU A 22 1.12 -0.88 -5.41
N GLN A 23 0.17 -0.08 -5.92
CA GLN A 23 -1.24 -0.48 -6.00
C GLN A 23 -1.42 -1.69 -6.92
N HIS A 24 -0.79 -1.70 -8.09
CA HIS A 24 -0.85 -2.81 -9.04
C HIS A 24 -0.28 -4.10 -8.43
N LEU A 25 0.86 -4.01 -7.76
CA LEU A 25 1.49 -5.15 -7.09
C LEU A 25 0.61 -5.68 -5.94
N ALA A 26 0.05 -4.80 -5.11
CA ALA A 26 -0.82 -5.17 -3.99
C ALA A 26 -2.09 -5.91 -4.45
N ALA A 27 -2.65 -5.53 -5.59
CA ALA A 27 -3.83 -6.17 -6.15
C ALA A 27 -3.58 -7.63 -6.58
N HIS A 28 -2.38 -7.94 -7.07
CA HIS A 28 -2.11 -9.21 -7.74
C HIS A 28 -1.21 -10.16 -6.94
N PHE A 29 -0.29 -9.67 -6.11
CA PHE A 29 0.49 -10.53 -5.20
C PHE A 29 -0.33 -10.97 -4.00
N GLY A 30 0.06 -12.11 -3.41
CA GLY A 30 -0.33 -12.54 -2.08
C GLY A 30 0.60 -11.93 -1.04
N ILE A 31 0.75 -10.61 -1.07
CA ILE A 31 1.59 -9.82 -0.17
C ILE A 31 0.79 -8.59 0.24
N ASP A 32 0.64 -8.37 1.53
CA ASP A 32 0.01 -7.16 2.04
C ASP A 32 1.02 -6.00 2.07
N LEU A 33 0.59 -4.83 1.59
CA LEU A 33 1.30 -3.56 1.77
C LEU A 33 0.82 -2.88 3.06
N LEU A 34 1.67 -2.83 4.08
CA LEU A 34 1.30 -2.27 5.39
C LEU A 34 1.57 -0.77 5.44
N CYS A 35 2.80 -0.38 5.11
CA CYS A 35 3.26 1.01 5.11
C CYS A 35 4.17 1.27 3.92
N TYR A 36 4.21 2.52 3.47
CA TYR A 36 5.18 3.01 2.50
C TYR A 36 5.55 4.48 2.76
N ALA A 37 6.77 4.85 2.35
CA ALA A 37 7.19 6.24 2.23
C ALA A 37 8.12 6.39 1.03
N ILE A 38 7.79 7.29 0.10
CA ILE A 38 8.57 7.52 -1.12
C ILE A 38 9.27 8.88 -1.04
N LEU A 39 10.58 8.86 -0.87
CA LEU A 39 11.43 10.05 -0.81
C LEU A 39 12.02 10.37 -2.19
N SER A 40 12.85 11.42 -2.29
CA SER A 40 13.50 11.82 -3.55
C SER A 40 14.51 10.79 -4.05
N ASN A 41 15.28 10.18 -3.16
CA ASN A 41 16.40 9.29 -3.50
C ASN A 41 16.21 7.82 -3.10
N HIS A 42 15.21 7.49 -2.27
CA HIS A 42 14.91 6.12 -1.85
C HIS A 42 13.45 6.00 -1.40
N PHE A 43 13.02 4.78 -1.10
CA PHE A 43 11.70 4.49 -0.55
C PHE A 43 11.80 3.42 0.53
N HIS A 44 10.84 3.39 1.44
CA HIS A 44 10.68 2.37 2.48
C HIS A 44 9.33 1.68 2.33
N LEU A 45 9.29 0.37 2.55
CA LEU A 45 8.07 -0.44 2.54
C LEU A 45 8.04 -1.33 3.78
N VAL A 46 6.84 -1.54 4.32
CA VAL A 46 6.56 -2.63 5.26
C VAL A 46 5.60 -3.58 4.55
N LEU A 47 6.03 -4.83 4.36
CA LEU A 47 5.31 -5.85 3.59
C LEU A 47 5.10 -7.10 4.45
N ARG A 48 3.97 -7.79 4.24
CA ARG A 48 3.69 -9.10 4.85
C ARG A 48 3.39 -10.12 3.77
N SER A 49 4.22 -11.15 3.66
CA SER A 49 3.96 -12.29 2.77
C SER A 49 2.76 -13.11 3.26
N ARG A 50 1.85 -13.49 2.36
CA ARG A 50 0.61 -14.23 2.63
C ARG A 50 0.50 -15.50 1.76
N PRO A 51 1.37 -16.50 1.96
CA PRO A 51 1.28 -17.77 1.24
C PRO A 51 -0.03 -18.51 1.56
N ASP A 52 -0.63 -18.25 2.72
CA ASP A 52 -1.95 -18.75 3.11
C ASP A 52 -3.08 -18.18 2.24
N VAL A 53 -2.99 -16.91 1.81
CA VAL A 53 -3.91 -16.34 0.80
C VAL A 53 -3.64 -16.98 -0.56
N VAL A 54 -2.39 -17.14 -0.96
CA VAL A 54 -2.05 -17.77 -2.25
C VAL A 54 -2.53 -19.23 -2.32
N ALA A 55 -2.57 -19.93 -1.18
CA ALA A 55 -2.98 -21.33 -1.10
C ALA A 55 -4.47 -21.55 -1.45
N ILE A 56 -5.32 -20.54 -1.29
CA ILE A 56 -6.76 -20.68 -1.60
C ILE A 56 -7.06 -20.46 -3.09
N TRP A 57 -6.12 -19.89 -3.85
CA TRP A 57 -6.33 -19.59 -5.26
C TRP A 57 -6.31 -20.88 -6.08
N ASP A 58 -7.26 -21.00 -7.01
CA ASP A 58 -7.18 -22.03 -8.03
C ASP A 58 -6.07 -21.70 -9.06
N ASP A 59 -5.80 -22.67 -9.93
CA ASP A 59 -4.72 -22.54 -10.91
C ASP A 59 -5.01 -21.46 -11.97
N ALA A 60 -6.29 -21.18 -12.24
CA ALA A 60 -6.69 -20.12 -13.15
C ALA A 60 -6.37 -18.75 -12.55
N GLU A 61 -6.66 -18.52 -11.28
CA GLU A 61 -6.38 -17.25 -10.59
C GLU A 61 -4.87 -17.03 -10.39
N VAL A 62 -4.11 -18.10 -10.10
CA VAL A 62 -2.63 -18.03 -10.08
C VAL A 62 -2.08 -17.59 -11.45
N ALA A 63 -2.53 -18.21 -12.52
CA ALA A 63 -2.12 -17.86 -13.87
C ALA A 63 -2.55 -16.43 -14.25
N ARG A 64 -3.80 -16.05 -13.92
CA ARG A 64 -4.36 -14.73 -14.20
C ARG A 64 -3.57 -13.63 -13.50
N ARG A 65 -3.37 -13.74 -12.18
CA ARG A 65 -2.60 -12.77 -11.39
C ARG A 65 -1.18 -12.62 -11.90
N TRP A 66 -0.52 -13.72 -12.25
CA TRP A 66 0.82 -13.66 -12.83
C TRP A 66 0.84 -12.93 -14.17
N LEU A 67 -0.14 -13.16 -15.04
CA LEU A 67 -0.24 -12.48 -16.34
C LEU A 67 -0.66 -11.01 -16.19
N MET A 68 -1.37 -10.63 -15.12
CA MET A 68 -1.61 -9.21 -14.82
C MET A 68 -0.32 -8.48 -14.39
N LEU A 69 0.59 -9.18 -13.72
CA LEU A 69 1.92 -8.65 -13.35
C LEU A 69 2.90 -8.67 -14.52
N CYS A 70 2.89 -9.74 -15.31
CA CYS A 70 3.77 -10.00 -16.44
C CYS A 70 2.96 -10.22 -17.73
N PRO A 71 2.30 -9.16 -18.24
CA PRO A 71 1.35 -9.30 -19.35
C PRO A 71 2.03 -9.57 -20.69
N LYS A 72 1.37 -10.39 -21.50
CA LYS A 72 1.69 -10.56 -22.93
C LYS A 72 1.02 -9.49 -23.80
N ARG A 73 -0.18 -9.05 -23.39
CA ARG A 73 -0.98 -8.03 -24.09
C ARG A 73 -1.22 -6.82 -23.19
N ARG A 74 -1.22 -5.65 -23.82
CA ARG A 74 -1.43 -4.37 -23.15
C ARG A 74 -2.36 -3.51 -23.98
N THR A 75 -3.19 -2.73 -23.29
CA THR A 75 -4.06 -1.73 -23.90
C THR A 75 -3.25 -0.60 -24.53
N ALA A 76 -3.93 0.27 -25.28
CA ALA A 76 -3.34 1.50 -25.82
C ALA A 76 -2.69 2.39 -24.74
N ASP A 77 -3.28 2.41 -23.53
CA ASP A 77 -2.75 3.13 -22.36
C ASP A 77 -1.67 2.35 -21.61
N ASN A 78 -1.10 1.31 -22.24
CA ASN A 78 -0.03 0.46 -21.70
C ASN A 78 -0.39 -0.31 -20.41
N ARG A 79 -1.69 -0.50 -20.13
CA ARG A 79 -2.19 -1.29 -18.99
C ARG A 79 -2.30 -2.77 -19.36
N PRO A 80 -2.09 -3.70 -18.42
CA PRO A 80 -2.32 -5.12 -18.68
C PRO A 80 -3.79 -5.35 -19.06
N GLU A 81 -4.00 -6.15 -20.11
CA GLU A 81 -5.34 -6.63 -20.46
C GLU A 81 -5.64 -7.93 -19.70
N GLU A 82 -6.93 -8.17 -19.41
CA GLU A 82 -7.34 -9.45 -18.82
C GLU A 82 -6.94 -10.60 -19.76
N PRO A 83 -6.25 -11.64 -19.23
CA PRO A 83 -5.84 -12.79 -20.00
C PRO A 83 -7.03 -13.57 -20.55
N ASN A 84 -6.90 -14.06 -21.78
CA ASN A 84 -7.85 -15.02 -22.32
C ASN A 84 -7.50 -16.47 -21.92
N GLU A 85 -8.42 -17.42 -22.14
CA GLU A 85 -8.23 -18.83 -21.78
C GLU A 85 -6.95 -19.44 -22.35
N SER A 86 -6.60 -19.11 -23.59
CA SER A 86 -5.38 -19.60 -24.23
C SER A 86 -4.12 -19.12 -23.50
N GLU A 87 -4.11 -17.87 -23.02
CA GLU A 87 -3.00 -17.33 -22.24
C GLU A 87 -2.88 -18.00 -20.86
N LEU A 88 -4.02 -18.24 -20.18
CA LEU A 88 -4.06 -18.97 -18.92
C LEU A 88 -3.53 -20.41 -19.09
N ASP A 89 -3.92 -21.08 -20.16
CA ASP A 89 -3.51 -22.44 -20.50
C ASP A 89 -2.01 -22.59 -20.74
N THR A 90 -1.32 -21.51 -21.14
CA THR A 90 0.14 -21.54 -21.24
C THR A 90 0.86 -21.68 -19.90
N ILE A 91 0.14 -21.49 -18.79
CA ILE A 91 0.64 -21.71 -17.42
C ILE A 91 -0.03 -22.94 -16.81
N ARG A 92 -1.36 -23.11 -16.94
CA ARG A 92 -2.09 -24.25 -16.35
C ARG A 92 -1.63 -25.61 -16.86
N HIS A 93 -1.27 -25.72 -18.15
CA HIS A 93 -0.78 -26.96 -18.74
C HIS A 93 0.70 -27.26 -18.45
N ASP A 94 1.38 -26.42 -17.67
CA ASP A 94 2.74 -26.64 -17.20
C ASP A 94 2.76 -26.63 -15.66
N PRO A 95 2.58 -27.80 -15.02
CA PRO A 95 2.49 -27.90 -13.56
C PRO A 95 3.73 -27.38 -12.83
N ALA A 96 4.92 -27.55 -13.43
CA ALA A 96 6.17 -27.08 -12.84
C ALA A 96 6.22 -25.55 -12.82
N ARG A 97 5.87 -24.92 -13.94
CA ARG A 97 5.80 -23.46 -14.06
C ARG A 97 4.70 -22.87 -13.18
N LEU A 98 3.54 -23.50 -13.13
CA LEU A 98 2.42 -23.09 -12.28
C LEU A 98 2.82 -23.09 -10.80
N GLN A 99 3.46 -24.16 -10.32
CA GLN A 99 3.93 -24.26 -8.94
C GLN A 99 5.01 -23.21 -8.63
N GLU A 100 5.92 -22.97 -9.57
CA GLU A 100 6.92 -21.93 -9.44
C GLU A 100 6.24 -20.54 -9.31
N ILE A 101 5.31 -20.21 -10.21
CA ILE A 101 4.55 -18.96 -10.17
C ILE A 101 3.80 -18.81 -8.85
N ARG A 102 3.14 -19.86 -8.37
CA ARG A 102 2.43 -19.86 -7.09
C ARG A 102 3.38 -19.48 -5.94
N SER A 103 4.58 -20.05 -5.89
CA SER A 103 5.59 -19.66 -4.91
C SER A 103 6.03 -18.19 -5.06
N ARG A 104 6.21 -17.71 -6.29
CA ARG A 104 6.64 -16.34 -6.57
C ARG A 104 5.62 -15.30 -6.13
N LEU A 105 4.32 -15.60 -6.25
CA LEU A 105 3.24 -14.67 -5.92
C LEU A 105 3.14 -14.30 -4.43
N SER A 106 3.89 -14.95 -3.54
CA SER A 106 4.04 -14.54 -2.14
C SER A 106 5.49 -14.19 -1.75
N ASP A 107 6.40 -14.09 -2.73
CA ASP A 107 7.82 -13.80 -2.50
C ASP A 107 8.11 -12.29 -2.61
N ILE A 108 8.59 -11.70 -1.51
CA ILE A 108 8.97 -10.29 -1.42
C ILE A 108 10.09 -9.93 -2.41
N SER A 109 11.01 -10.85 -2.71
CA SER A 109 12.06 -10.62 -3.71
C SER A 109 11.49 -10.44 -5.11
N TRP A 110 10.41 -11.16 -5.44
CA TRP A 110 9.71 -11.01 -6.71
C TRP A 110 8.93 -9.70 -6.79
N TRP A 111 8.26 -9.31 -5.69
CA TRP A 111 7.67 -7.98 -5.56
C TRP A 111 8.70 -6.88 -5.83
N MET A 112 9.83 -6.91 -5.11
CA MET A 112 10.89 -5.91 -5.23
C MET A 112 11.52 -5.91 -6.62
N ARG A 113 11.71 -7.09 -7.23
CA ARG A 113 12.23 -7.21 -8.60
C ARG A 113 11.32 -6.51 -9.60
N LEU A 114 10.01 -6.78 -9.57
CA LEU A 114 9.07 -6.20 -10.53
C LEU A 114 8.92 -4.70 -10.33
N LEU A 115 8.78 -4.23 -9.09
CA LEU A 115 8.75 -2.80 -8.74
C LEU A 115 9.98 -2.07 -9.28
N SER A 116 11.17 -2.53 -8.90
CA SER A 116 12.42 -1.89 -9.30
C SER A 116 12.65 -1.94 -10.81
N GLN A 117 12.29 -3.04 -11.46
CA GLN A 117 12.44 -3.19 -12.91
C GLN A 117 11.51 -2.25 -13.69
N LYS A 118 10.24 -2.15 -13.29
CA LYS A 118 9.26 -1.29 -13.96
C LYS A 118 9.66 0.18 -13.87
N ILE A 119 9.92 0.65 -12.65
CA ILE A 119 10.27 2.04 -12.38
C ILE A 119 11.62 2.41 -13.02
N GLY A 120 12.61 1.52 -12.91
CA GLY A 120 13.92 1.75 -13.53
C GLY A 120 13.84 1.82 -15.06
N ARG A 121 13.02 0.98 -15.69
CA ARG A 121 12.80 1.05 -17.15
C ARG A 121 12.10 2.33 -17.57
N MET A 122 11.05 2.74 -16.87
CA MET A 122 10.32 3.97 -17.18
C MET A 122 11.20 5.21 -17.01
N ALA A 123 11.96 5.27 -15.91
CA ALA A 123 12.89 6.37 -15.65
C ALA A 123 14.00 6.45 -16.71
N ASN A 124 14.67 5.33 -17.00
CA ASN A 124 15.71 5.29 -18.04
C ASN A 124 15.17 5.67 -19.42
N GLN A 125 13.95 5.22 -19.75
CA GLN A 125 13.30 5.57 -21.01
C GLN A 125 12.98 7.07 -21.09
N GLU A 126 12.50 7.68 -20.01
CA GLU A 126 12.26 9.13 -19.94
C GLU A 126 13.57 9.93 -20.03
N ASP A 127 14.64 9.43 -19.42
CA ASP A 127 15.95 10.08 -19.41
C ASP A 127 16.75 9.85 -20.70
N GLY A 128 16.31 8.94 -21.57
CA GLY A 128 17.08 8.52 -22.76
C GLY A 128 18.35 7.74 -22.42
N GLU A 129 18.42 7.21 -21.20
CA GLU A 129 19.59 6.55 -20.63
C GLU A 129 19.49 5.03 -20.73
N SER A 130 20.64 4.36 -20.61
CA SER A 130 20.71 2.90 -20.52
C SER A 130 21.54 2.48 -19.30
N GLY A 131 21.17 1.35 -18.69
CA GLY A 131 21.91 0.80 -17.54
C GLY A 131 21.13 0.82 -16.23
N LYS A 132 21.86 0.96 -15.11
CA LYS A 132 21.31 0.78 -13.76
C LYS A 132 20.69 2.08 -13.25
N PHE A 133 19.37 2.05 -13.01
CA PHE A 133 18.67 3.14 -12.33
C PHE A 133 18.90 3.11 -10.81
N TRP A 134 18.85 1.93 -10.20
CA TRP A 134 19.04 1.76 -8.75
C TRP A 134 20.49 1.48 -8.39
N GLN A 135 20.98 2.12 -7.32
CA GLN A 135 22.37 2.04 -6.90
C GLN A 135 22.78 0.67 -6.33
N ALA A 136 21.86 -0.03 -5.66
CA ALA A 136 22.17 -1.27 -4.95
C ALA A 136 20.97 -2.24 -4.89
N ARG A 137 21.21 -3.43 -4.34
CA ARG A 137 20.14 -4.36 -3.93
C ARG A 137 19.34 -3.74 -2.78
N TYR A 138 18.08 -4.14 -2.65
CA TYR A 138 17.26 -3.74 -1.51
C TYR A 138 17.80 -4.35 -0.21
N ARG A 139 17.57 -3.67 0.91
CA ARG A 139 17.81 -4.18 2.27
C ARG A 139 16.48 -4.60 2.88
N ALA A 140 16.42 -5.76 3.50
CA ALA A 140 15.26 -6.22 4.24
C ALA A 140 15.63 -6.58 5.67
N VAL A 141 14.73 -6.26 6.60
CA VAL A 141 14.81 -6.62 8.01
C VAL A 141 13.52 -7.32 8.37
N ARG A 142 13.62 -8.50 8.99
CA ARG A 142 12.45 -9.25 9.43
C ARG A 142 11.93 -8.65 10.74
N LEU A 143 10.64 -8.32 10.77
CA LEU A 143 9.92 -7.87 11.96
C LEU A 143 9.25 -9.10 12.57
N LEU A 144 9.57 -9.40 13.84
CA LEU A 144 9.22 -10.67 14.48
C LEU A 144 8.05 -10.58 15.45
N ASP A 145 7.78 -9.37 15.94
CA ASP A 145 6.74 -9.08 16.93
C ASP A 145 6.02 -7.77 16.60
N GLU A 146 4.89 -7.56 17.24
CA GLU A 146 4.04 -6.38 17.05
C GLU A 146 4.76 -5.07 17.40
N THR A 147 5.62 -5.09 18.41
CA THR A 147 6.39 -3.89 18.81
C THR A 147 7.34 -3.47 17.69
N ALA A 148 8.02 -4.43 17.06
CA ALA A 148 8.89 -4.20 15.92
C ALA A 148 8.09 -3.72 14.70
N ILE A 149 6.89 -4.28 14.48
CA ILE A 149 5.98 -3.84 13.40
C ILE A 149 5.56 -2.38 13.62
N LEU A 150 5.08 -2.02 14.82
CA LEU A 150 4.66 -0.67 15.16
C LEU A 150 5.81 0.34 15.08
N ALA A 151 6.97 0.00 15.66
CA ALA A 151 8.14 0.86 15.61
C ALA A 151 8.63 1.09 14.17
N CYS A 152 8.62 0.04 13.34
CA CYS A 152 9.00 0.16 11.93
C CYS A 152 7.98 0.97 11.13
N ALA A 153 6.68 0.75 11.34
CA ALA A 153 5.62 1.54 10.71
C ALA A 153 5.78 3.03 11.02
N ALA A 154 5.94 3.38 12.31
CA ALA A 154 6.18 4.75 12.75
C ALA A 154 7.46 5.33 12.12
N TYR A 155 8.56 4.56 12.07
CA TYR A 155 9.80 4.99 11.43
C TYR A 155 9.63 5.30 9.93
N VAL A 156 8.88 4.46 9.21
CA VAL A 156 8.61 4.63 7.78
C VAL A 156 7.75 5.86 7.55
N ASP A 157 6.63 5.96 8.26
CA ASP A 157 5.66 7.04 8.10
C ASP A 157 6.23 8.41 8.50
N LEU A 158 7.08 8.47 9.53
CA LEU A 158 7.74 9.71 9.97
C LEU A 158 9.02 10.03 9.18
N ASN A 159 9.40 9.21 8.19
CA ASN A 159 10.66 9.41 7.47
C ASN A 159 10.74 10.74 6.73
N PRO A 160 9.70 11.21 6.02
CA PRO A 160 9.74 12.53 5.37
C PRO A 160 9.91 13.69 6.35
N ILE A 161 9.33 13.58 7.56
CA ILE A 161 9.51 14.59 8.62
C ILE A 161 10.96 14.56 9.14
N ARG A 162 11.48 13.36 9.41
CA ARG A 162 12.88 13.17 9.81
C ARG A 162 13.87 13.68 8.74
N ALA A 163 13.52 13.58 7.46
CA ALA A 163 14.29 14.10 6.34
C ALA A 163 14.07 15.59 6.08
N ALA A 164 13.29 16.29 6.93
CA ALA A 164 12.91 17.70 6.78
C ALA A 164 12.20 18.03 5.45
N MET A 165 11.53 17.05 4.85
CA MET A 165 10.72 17.22 3.64
C MET A 165 9.27 17.62 3.95
N ALA A 166 8.80 17.35 5.17
CA ALA A 166 7.47 17.69 5.66
C ALA A 166 7.54 18.09 7.14
N GLN A 167 6.57 18.87 7.62
CA GLN A 167 6.49 19.26 9.04
C GLN A 167 5.46 18.43 9.82
N THR A 168 4.48 17.88 9.12
CA THR A 168 3.35 17.12 9.68
C THR A 168 3.03 15.91 8.80
N ILE A 169 2.27 14.95 9.35
CA ILE A 169 1.84 13.74 8.61
C ILE A 169 0.95 14.15 7.42
N GLU A 170 0.07 15.11 7.63
CA GLU A 170 -0.86 15.63 6.62
C GLU A 170 -0.11 16.24 5.43
N THR A 171 1.01 16.91 5.70
CA THR A 171 1.89 17.48 4.66
C THR A 171 2.93 16.49 4.10
N SER A 172 2.95 15.24 4.56
CA SER A 172 3.93 14.24 4.12
C SER A 172 3.44 13.44 2.91
N ASP A 173 3.46 14.09 1.74
CA ASP A 173 3.02 13.46 0.49
C ASP A 173 3.75 12.13 0.20
N TYR A 174 3.01 11.19 -0.43
CA TYR A 174 3.51 9.86 -0.80
C TYR A 174 3.91 8.97 0.38
N THR A 175 3.12 9.02 1.45
CA THR A 175 3.21 8.13 2.61
C THR A 175 1.90 7.44 2.92
N SER A 176 1.98 6.24 3.51
CA SER A 176 0.81 5.55 4.06
C SER A 176 0.14 6.36 5.17
N ALA A 177 0.90 6.97 6.09
CA ALA A 177 0.31 7.76 7.17
C ALA A 177 -0.51 8.95 6.68
N GLN A 178 -0.07 9.66 5.63
CA GLN A 178 -0.89 10.72 5.05
C GLN A 178 -2.21 10.15 4.52
N GLN A 179 -2.17 9.04 3.77
CA GLN A 179 -3.39 8.43 3.22
C GLN A 179 -4.35 8.01 4.33
N ARG A 180 -3.85 7.36 5.37
CA ARG A 180 -4.65 6.95 6.53
C ARG A 180 -5.22 8.14 7.30
N ALA A 181 -4.45 9.22 7.46
CA ALA A 181 -4.92 10.43 8.12
C ALA A 181 -6.06 11.10 7.33
N LEU A 182 -5.94 11.16 6.00
CA LEU A 182 -6.99 11.68 5.13
C LEU A 182 -8.26 10.80 5.17
N GLU A 183 -8.12 9.47 5.16
CA GLU A 183 -9.27 8.54 5.30
C GLU A 183 -9.99 8.74 6.64
N LEU A 184 -9.24 8.86 7.74
CA LEU A 184 -9.80 9.11 9.06
C LEU A 184 -10.56 10.45 9.10
N GLN A 185 -9.96 11.52 8.59
CA GLN A 185 -10.63 12.83 8.50
C GLN A 185 -11.93 12.77 7.69
N GLN A 186 -11.92 12.10 6.54
CA GLN A 186 -13.13 11.91 5.74
C GLN A 186 -14.22 11.11 6.48
N SER A 187 -13.84 10.04 7.20
CA SER A 187 -14.79 9.26 8.00
C SER A 187 -15.42 10.05 9.14
N LEU A 188 -14.65 10.93 9.79
CA LEU A 188 -15.11 11.80 10.86
C LEU A 188 -16.05 12.91 10.35
N MET A 189 -15.82 13.40 9.12
CA MET A 189 -16.70 14.37 8.46
C MET A 189 -18.04 13.76 8.04
N VAL A 190 -18.07 12.48 7.67
CA VAL A 190 -19.31 11.77 7.31
C VAL A 190 -20.17 11.44 8.55
N THR A 191 -19.56 11.36 9.74
CA THR A 191 -20.24 10.92 10.98
C THR A 191 -20.82 12.05 11.85
N THR A 192 -20.83 13.31 11.40
CA THR A 192 -21.54 14.44 12.07
C THR A 192 -22.01 15.49 11.03
N PRO A 193 -23.23 16.11 11.09
CA PRO A 193 -24.18 16.24 12.21
C PRO A 193 -25.69 16.06 11.82
N GLU A 194 -26.15 14.83 11.52
CA GLU A 194 -27.61 14.54 11.52
C GLU A 194 -27.95 13.30 12.38
N ASP A 195 -27.02 12.36 12.57
CA ASP A 195 -27.30 11.11 13.30
C ASP A 195 -27.31 11.21 14.84
N LYS A 196 -26.96 12.38 15.42
CA LYS A 196 -27.07 12.59 16.88
C LYS A 196 -28.45 13.09 17.34
N ALA A 197 -29.36 13.43 16.44
CA ALA A 197 -30.69 13.94 16.80
C ALA A 197 -31.75 12.82 17.03
N ALA A 198 -31.45 11.56 16.73
CA ALA A 198 -32.43 10.47 16.76
C ALA A 198 -32.32 9.51 17.97
N SER A 199 -31.42 9.76 18.92
CA SER A 199 -31.27 8.92 20.12
C SER A 199 -31.19 9.74 21.40
N SER A 200 -32.27 10.44 21.72
CA SER A 200 -32.54 10.84 23.11
C SER A 200 -33.97 10.47 23.47
N ASN A 201 -34.16 9.24 23.92
CA ASN A 201 -35.16 8.97 24.95
C ASN A 201 -34.61 7.94 25.94
N ASP A 202 -34.39 8.43 27.16
CA ASP A 202 -34.46 7.73 28.44
C ASP A 202 -33.41 6.64 28.74
N ARG A 203 -32.40 7.00 29.55
CA ARG A 203 -32.29 6.58 30.97
C ARG A 203 -31.01 7.10 31.63
N SER A 204 -31.20 7.61 32.84
CA SER A 204 -30.20 8.04 33.81
C SER A 204 -29.23 6.94 34.24
N VAL A 205 -27.91 7.14 34.06
CA VAL A 205 -26.86 6.61 34.94
C VAL A 205 -25.69 7.62 34.97
N GLU A 206 -25.13 7.78 36.16
CA GLU A 206 -24.20 8.81 36.65
C GLU A 206 -22.86 8.94 35.90
N GLU A 207 -22.30 10.14 36.02
CA GLU A 207 -21.00 10.58 35.54
C GLU A 207 -19.82 9.68 35.99
N VAL A 208 -18.92 9.38 35.05
CA VAL A 208 -17.48 9.39 35.34
C VAL A 208 -16.79 10.27 34.31
N LYS A 209 -16.35 11.44 34.77
CA LYS A 209 -15.56 12.41 34.00
C LYS A 209 -14.18 11.82 33.70
N HIS A 210 -13.94 11.47 32.43
CA HIS A 210 -12.58 11.50 31.90
C HIS A 210 -12.44 12.79 31.10
N GLU A 211 -12.00 13.84 31.79
CA GLU A 211 -11.72 15.14 31.21
C GLU A 211 -10.68 15.05 30.10
N SER A 212 -10.92 15.90 29.11
CA SER A 212 -10.24 16.03 27.83
C SER A 212 -8.77 16.43 27.95
N LEU A 213 -7.88 15.65 27.33
CA LEU A 213 -6.55 16.11 26.91
C LEU A 213 -6.51 16.59 25.44
N LEU A 214 -7.67 16.65 24.77
CA LEU A 214 -7.81 17.16 23.41
C LEU A 214 -8.53 18.51 23.43
N GLN A 215 -7.90 19.54 23.99
CA GLN A 215 -8.29 20.91 23.68
C GLN A 215 -7.08 21.79 23.46
N LYS A 216 -7.19 22.56 22.35
CA LYS A 216 -6.35 23.67 21.89
C LYS A 216 -5.11 23.27 21.10
N THR A 217 -5.32 22.71 19.92
CA THR A 217 -4.58 23.19 18.76
C THR A 217 -5.53 24.02 17.89
N SER A 218 -4.99 25.14 17.44
CA SER A 218 -5.68 26.25 16.80
C SER A 218 -6.47 25.85 15.57
N SER A 219 -7.50 26.64 15.28
CA SER A 219 -8.42 26.57 14.14
C SER A 219 -7.80 26.03 12.83
N PRO A 220 -8.52 25.19 12.06
CA PRO A 220 -8.01 24.61 10.82
C PRO A 220 -7.94 25.68 9.73
N LYS A 221 -6.83 26.41 9.67
CA LYS A 221 -6.50 27.28 8.53
C LYS A 221 -5.46 26.57 7.68
N LEU A 222 -5.90 26.23 6.45
CA LEU A 222 -5.17 25.64 5.31
C LEU A 222 -4.84 24.14 5.36
N ILE A 223 -5.84 23.29 5.07
CA ILE A 223 -5.62 22.08 4.25
C ILE A 223 -6.75 22.04 3.21
N SER A 224 -6.74 22.97 2.27
CA SER A 224 -7.65 22.93 1.13
C SER A 224 -7.06 22.02 0.05
N LYS A 225 -7.82 20.98 -0.36
CA LYS A 225 -7.71 20.15 -1.60
C LYS A 225 -6.97 18.80 -1.57
N GLN A 226 -6.41 18.32 -0.47
CA GLN A 226 -5.87 16.95 -0.47
C GLN A 226 -7.00 15.93 -0.34
N THR A 227 -7.01 14.93 -1.21
CA THR A 227 -8.00 13.84 -1.25
C THR A 227 -7.30 12.51 -1.07
N VAL A 228 -7.99 11.53 -0.48
CA VAL A 228 -7.50 10.16 -0.36
C VAL A 228 -7.19 9.61 -1.74
N LYS A 229 -5.96 9.15 -1.93
CA LYS A 229 -5.48 8.58 -3.20
C LYS A 229 -5.93 7.12 -3.37
N PRO A 230 -6.01 6.61 -4.61
CA PRO A 230 -6.40 5.22 -4.89
C PRO A 230 -5.58 4.16 -4.15
N ILE A 231 -4.28 4.39 -3.93
CA ILE A 231 -3.38 3.47 -3.20
C ILE A 231 -3.83 3.21 -1.76
N ALA A 232 -4.62 4.09 -1.15
CA ALA A 232 -5.13 3.87 0.20
C ALA A 232 -5.94 2.55 0.31
N LYS A 233 -6.67 2.17 -0.75
CA LYS A 233 -7.40 0.89 -0.83
C LYS A 233 -6.48 -0.34 -0.87
N ALA A 234 -5.24 -0.16 -1.34
CA ALA A 234 -4.24 -1.23 -1.38
C ALA A 234 -3.55 -1.45 -0.03
N LEU A 235 -3.69 -0.51 0.92
CA LEU A 235 -3.12 -0.65 2.24
C LEU A 235 -3.86 -1.73 3.04
N CYS A 236 -3.07 -2.52 3.76
CA CYS A 236 -3.56 -3.41 4.80
C CYS A 236 -4.33 -2.59 5.86
N PRO A 237 -5.52 -3.03 6.31
CA PRO A 237 -6.26 -2.33 7.35
C PRO A 237 -5.46 -2.18 8.66
N LEU A 238 -5.63 -1.04 9.35
CA LEU A 238 -5.25 -0.95 10.76
C LEU A 238 -6.41 -1.51 11.59
N SER A 239 -6.32 -2.77 12.02
CA SER A 239 -7.21 -3.28 13.07
C SER A 239 -6.43 -3.33 14.38
N LEU A 240 -6.89 -2.58 15.38
CA LEU A 240 -6.44 -2.67 16.77
C LEU A 240 -7.29 -3.68 17.56
N GLU A 241 -8.45 -4.08 17.04
CA GLU A 241 -9.35 -5.01 17.71
C GLU A 241 -8.95 -6.45 17.41
N GLU A 242 -8.14 -7.02 18.30
CA GLU A 242 -7.68 -8.41 18.26
C GLU A 242 -8.81 -9.42 18.48
N THR A 243 -9.82 -9.05 19.28
CA THR A 243 -10.85 -9.95 19.80
C THR A 243 -11.82 -10.52 18.76
N PHE A 244 -11.86 -9.97 17.55
CA PHE A 244 -12.74 -10.44 16.46
C PHE A 244 -12.00 -10.72 15.15
N SER A 245 -10.66 -10.80 15.17
CA SER A 245 -9.88 -11.12 13.98
C SER A 245 -10.29 -12.49 13.43
N MET A 246 -10.85 -12.52 12.22
CA MET A 246 -11.14 -13.77 11.52
C MET A 246 -9.85 -14.60 11.37
N PHE A 247 -9.93 -15.89 11.72
CA PHE A 247 -8.82 -16.82 11.55
C PHE A 247 -8.67 -17.23 10.08
N GLY A 248 -7.41 -17.44 9.65
CA GLY A 248 -7.08 -17.91 8.30
C GLY A 248 -6.79 -16.78 7.29
N ALA A 249 -6.92 -17.12 6.01
CA ALA A 249 -6.43 -16.28 4.91
C ALA A 249 -7.09 -14.89 4.84
N CYS A 250 -8.39 -14.78 5.13
CA CYS A 250 -9.13 -13.50 5.06
C CYS A 250 -8.85 -12.74 3.75
N ALA A 251 -8.86 -13.44 2.62
CA ALA A 251 -8.50 -12.86 1.34
C ALA A 251 -9.48 -11.75 0.95
N HIS A 252 -8.95 -10.68 0.39
CA HIS A 252 -9.75 -9.50 0.08
C HIS A 252 -10.60 -9.72 -1.18
N GLY A 253 -11.91 -9.56 -1.06
CA GLY A 253 -12.87 -9.91 -2.11
C GLY A 253 -12.85 -8.98 -3.33
N ALA A 254 -12.52 -7.69 -3.16
CA ALA A 254 -12.56 -6.72 -4.26
C ALA A 254 -11.24 -6.61 -5.04
N GLY A 255 -10.22 -7.39 -4.68
CA GLY A 255 -8.96 -7.49 -5.42
C GLY A 255 -8.03 -6.27 -5.34
N ALA A 256 -8.28 -5.29 -4.45
CA ALA A 256 -7.40 -4.14 -4.26
C ALA A 256 -6.12 -4.43 -3.45
N ARG A 257 -6.11 -5.54 -2.68
CA ARG A 257 -5.02 -5.99 -1.80
C ARG A 257 -5.10 -7.51 -1.63
N ALA A 258 -4.11 -8.12 -0.99
CA ALA A 258 -4.10 -9.57 -0.76
C ALA A 258 -5.13 -10.01 0.30
N SER A 259 -5.24 -9.29 1.41
CA SER A 259 -6.13 -9.67 2.51
C SER A 259 -6.77 -8.50 3.25
N ASP A 260 -7.81 -8.80 4.01
CA ASP A 260 -8.46 -7.89 4.96
C ASP A 260 -7.99 -8.11 6.40
N LYS A 261 -6.99 -8.97 6.61
CA LYS A 261 -6.41 -9.18 7.94
C LYS A 261 -5.60 -7.96 8.33
N GLY A 262 -5.85 -7.39 9.51
CA GLY A 262 -5.09 -6.23 10.00
C GLY A 262 -3.58 -6.49 10.10
N PHE A 263 -2.78 -5.44 10.22
CA PHE A 263 -1.31 -5.53 10.26
C PHE A 263 -0.69 -6.01 11.58
N LEU A 264 -1.42 -5.91 12.70
CA LEU A 264 -1.00 -6.34 14.04
C LEU A 264 -1.38 -7.77 14.45
N PRO A 265 -2.50 -8.38 14.03
CA PRO A 265 -2.84 -9.73 14.45
C PRO A 265 -1.90 -10.73 13.76
N ILE A 266 -0.88 -11.18 14.49
CA ILE A 266 -0.25 -12.48 14.26
C ILE A 266 -1.30 -13.53 14.62
#